data_AF-A0A9D8G5E4-F1
#
_entry.id   AF-A0A9D8G5E4-F1
#
_cell.length_a   1.000
_cell.length_b   1.000
_cell.length_c   1.000
_cell.angle_alpha   90.00
_cell.angle_beta   90.00
_cell.angle_gamma   90.00
#
_symmetry.space_group_name_H-M   'P 1'
#
loop_
_entity.id
_entity.type
_entity.pdbx_description
1 polymer ?
#
loop_
_entity_poly.entity_id
_entity_poly.type
_entity_poly.pdbx_seq_one_letter_code
_entity_poly.pdbx_strand_id
1 'polypeptide(L)'
;YEPVWAIGTGRAAMPEEAQRAHSFCRSVIEKKYGKGVAMRLSILYGGSVSDKNIQELLKKPDIDGALVGGASLNVESFVTIVNLSGEINL
;
A
#
# COMPACT_ATOMS: atom_id res chain seq x y z
N TYR A 1 2.75 0.21 6.22
CA TYR A 1 1.75 -0.35 7.15
C TYR A 1 1.56 -1.81 6.83
N GLU A 2 1.78 -2.70 7.80
CA GLU A 2 1.62 -4.15 7.63
C GLU A 2 0.47 -4.65 8.50
N PRO A 3 -0.68 -5.06 7.91
CA PRO A 3 -1.78 -5.65 8.66
C PRO A 3 -1.44 -7.08 9.08
N VAL A 4 -0.69 -7.26 10.17
CA VAL A 4 -0.20 -8.58 10.64
C VAL A 4 -1.31 -9.62 10.77
N TRP A 5 -2.52 -9.20 11.15
CA TRP A 5 -3.70 -10.06 11.24
C TRP A 5 -4.12 -10.71 9.90
N ALA A 6 -3.69 -10.16 8.76
CA ALA A 6 -3.97 -10.69 7.42
C ALA A 6 -2.78 -11.45 6.81
N ILE A 7 -1.57 -11.33 7.35
CA ILE A 7 -0.35 -11.92 6.79
C ILE A 7 -0.38 -13.45 6.89
N GLY A 8 0.00 -14.15 5.80
CA GLY A 8 0.07 -15.62 5.75
C GLY A 8 -1.28 -16.33 5.66
N THR A 9 -2.39 -15.58 5.63
CA THR A 9 -3.76 -16.16 5.56
C THR A 9 -4.30 -16.30 4.13
N GLY A 10 -3.55 -15.82 3.14
CA GLY A 10 -4.01 -15.70 1.75
C GLY A 10 -5.08 -14.61 1.54
N ARG A 11 -5.44 -13.85 2.58
CA ARG A 11 -6.40 -12.75 2.52
C ARG A 11 -5.69 -11.41 2.58
N ALA A 12 -6.06 -10.49 1.70
CA ALA A 12 -5.65 -9.10 1.78
C ALA A 12 -6.63 -8.34 2.70
N ALA A 13 -6.15 -7.27 3.36
CA ALA A 13 -7.06 -6.30 3.95
C ALA A 13 -7.88 -5.63 2.85
N MET A 14 -9.14 -5.29 3.12
CA MET A 14 -9.96 -4.55 2.16
C MET A 14 -9.30 -3.18 1.88
N PRO A 15 -9.38 -2.65 0.64
CA PRO A 15 -8.81 -1.34 0.33
C PRO A 15 -9.27 -0.22 1.29
N GLU A 16 -10.51 -0.28 1.77
CA GLU A 16 -11.06 0.66 2.75
C GLU A 16 -10.41 0.52 4.13
N GLU A 17 -10.05 -0.69 4.54
CA GLU A 17 -9.35 -0.95 5.80
C GLU A 17 -7.91 -0.45 5.75
N ALA A 18 -7.22 -0.74 4.64
CA ALA A 18 -5.87 -0.24 4.39
C ALA A 18 -5.87 1.30 4.38
N GLN A 19 -6.81 1.92 3.68
CA GLN A 19 -6.95 3.38 3.63
C GLN A 19 -7.19 3.99 5.02
N ARG A 20 -8.04 3.40 5.86
CA ARG A 20 -8.27 3.90 7.23
C ARG A 20 -6.98 3.87 8.06
N ALA A 21 -6.22 2.79 7.97
CA ALA A 21 -4.94 2.67 8.69
C ALA A 21 -3.91 3.68 8.18
N HIS A 22 -3.78 3.84 6.87
CA HIS A 22 -2.86 4.79 6.26
C HIS A 22 -3.20 6.25 6.59
N SER A 23 -4.48 6.63 6.50
CA SER A 23 -4.95 7.96 6.87
C SER A 23 -4.68 8.26 8.35
N PHE A 24 -4.89 7.28 9.23
CA PHE A 24 -4.53 7.40 10.63
C PHE A 24 -3.02 7.62 10.81
N CYS A 25 -2.17 6.81 10.16
CA CYS A 25 -0.72 6.99 10.19
C CYS A 25 -0.31 8.39 9.72
N ARG A 26 -0.84 8.87 8.59
CA ARG A 26 -0.53 10.20 8.05
C ARG A 26 -0.96 11.29 9.03
N SER A 27 -2.12 11.17 9.67
CA SER A 27 -2.58 12.12 10.70
C SER A 27 -1.64 12.19 11.92
N VAL A 28 -1.04 11.07 12.33
CA VAL A 28 -0.07 11.04 13.44
C VAL A 28 1.22 11.76 13.03
N ILE A 29 1.69 11.55 11.81
CA ILE A 29 2.88 12.22 11.26
C ILE A 29 2.62 13.73 11.15
N GLU A 30 1.47 14.13 10.62
CA GLU A 30 1.08 15.54 10.49
C GLU A 30 1.05 16.26 11.84
N LYS A 31 0.44 15.63 12.86
CA LYS A 31 0.39 16.19 14.21
C LYS A 31 1.78 16.38 14.85
N LYS A 32 2.74 15.50 14.54
CA LYS A 32 4.08 15.54 15.14
C LYS A 32 5.07 16.42 14.39
N TYR A 33 5.01 16.42 13.06
CA TYR A 33 6.04 16.98 12.20
C TYR A 33 5.50 17.99 11.18
N GLY A 34 4.20 18.27 11.22
CA GLY A 34 3.53 19.22 10.33
C GLY A 34 3.14 18.62 8.99
N LYS A 35 2.16 19.28 8.34
CA LYS A 35 1.56 18.86 7.07
C LYS A 35 2.59 18.67 5.95
N GLY A 36 3.59 19.54 5.87
CA GLY A 36 4.63 19.46 4.83
C GLY A 36 5.43 18.16 4.90
N VAL A 37 5.75 17.67 6.10
CA VAL A 37 6.43 16.37 6.27
C VAL A 37 5.49 15.22 5.96
N ALA A 38 4.26 15.28 6.47
CA ALA A 38 3.26 14.23 6.29
C ALA A 38 2.89 13.98 4.83
N MET A 39 2.85 15.02 4.00
CA MET A 39 2.55 14.89 2.56
C MET A 39 3.73 14.40 1.72
N ARG A 40 4.97 14.51 2.20
CA ARG A 40 6.17 14.03 1.48
C ARG A 40 6.59 12.63 1.87
N LEU A 41 6.13 12.13 3.03
CA LEU A 41 6.47 10.81 3.50
C LEU A 41 5.61 9.77 2.80
N SER A 42 6.26 8.84 2.09
CA SER A 42 5.60 7.68 1.50
C SER A 42 5.18 6.67 2.57
N ILE A 43 3.91 6.28 2.56
CA ILE A 43 3.33 5.24 3.40
C ILE A 43 2.91 4.08 2.50
N LEU A 44 3.72 3.03 2.49
CA LEU A 44 3.51 1.84 1.66
C LEU A 44 2.58 0.84 2.36
N TYR A 45 1.74 0.15 1.57
CA TYR A 45 0.95 -0.97 2.06
C TYR A 45 1.77 -2.26 1.98
N GLY A 46 1.92 -2.97 3.11
CA GLY A 46 2.71 -4.19 3.23
C GLY A 46 1.89 -5.44 3.57
N GLY A 47 0.58 -5.44 3.28
CA GLY A 47 -0.23 -6.65 3.38
C GLY A 47 -0.04 -7.58 2.18
N SER A 48 -0.99 -8.51 1.98
CA SER A 48 -0.97 -9.40 0.81
C SER A 48 -1.25 -8.63 -0.48
N VAL A 49 -0.21 -8.35 -1.27
CA VAL A 49 -0.27 -7.66 -2.56
C VAL A 49 -0.21 -8.65 -3.72
N SER A 50 -1.04 -8.44 -4.74
CA SER A 50 -1.03 -9.18 -5.99
C SER A 50 -1.39 -8.27 -7.18
N ASP A 51 -1.18 -8.78 -8.39
CA ASP A 51 -1.66 -8.21 -9.64
C ASP A 51 -3.16 -7.86 -9.63
N LYS A 52 -3.97 -8.67 -8.93
CA LYS A 52 -5.43 -8.50 -8.84
C LYS A 52 -5.88 -7.33 -7.97
N ASN A 53 -5.08 -6.93 -6.96
CA ASN A 53 -5.53 -5.95 -5.97
C ASN A 53 -4.71 -4.65 -5.93
N ILE A 54 -3.53 -4.63 -6.55
CA ILE A 54 -2.63 -3.49 -6.47
C ILE A 54 -3.28 -2.19 -6.96
N GLN A 55 -4.04 -2.25 -8.06
CA GLN A 55 -4.71 -1.07 -8.61
C GLN A 55 -5.77 -0.50 -7.67
N GLU A 56 -6.56 -1.34 -7.00
CA GLU A 56 -7.58 -0.85 -6.06
C GLU A 56 -6.96 -0.26 -4.79
N LEU A 57 -5.84 -0.83 -4.35
CA LEU A 57 -5.07 -0.31 -3.22
C LEU A 57 -4.45 1.06 -3.56
N LEU A 58 -3.81 1.21 -4.71
CA LEU A 58 -3.16 2.47 -5.09
C LEU A 58 -4.12 3.60 -5.47
N LYS A 59 -5.40 3.28 -5.75
CA LYS A 59 -6.46 4.31 -5.88
C LYS A 59 -6.83 4.97 -4.56
N LYS A 60 -6.33 4.48 -3.42
CA LYS A 60 -6.62 5.06 -2.11
C LYS A 60 -5.68 6.23 -1.82
N PRO A 61 -6.22 7.37 -1.34
CA PRO A 61 -5.47 8.63 -1.32
C PRO A 61 -4.28 8.66 -0.38
N ASP A 62 -4.20 7.77 0.61
CA ASP A 62 -3.08 7.70 1.56
C ASP A 62 -2.17 6.48 1.34
N ILE A 63 -2.37 5.69 0.28
CA ILE A 63 -1.54 4.53 -0.06
C ILE A 63 -0.59 4.91 -1.18
N ASP A 64 0.67 5.18 -0.82
CA ASP A 64 1.67 5.74 -1.75
C ASP A 64 2.44 4.67 -2.55
N GLY A 65 2.12 3.39 -2.34
CA GLY A 65 2.83 2.27 -2.94
C GLY A 65 2.65 0.97 -2.15
N ALA A 66 3.43 -0.04 -2.53
CA ALA A 66 3.37 -1.37 -1.95
C ALA A 66 4.75 -1.90 -1.52
N LEU A 67 4.79 -2.62 -0.40
CA LEU A 67 5.89 -3.47 0.02
C LEU A 67 5.49 -4.92 -0.29
N VAL A 68 5.99 -5.47 -1.40
CA VAL A 68 5.50 -6.74 -1.96
C VAL A 68 6.24 -7.93 -1.34
N GLY A 69 5.50 -8.85 -0.72
CA GLY A 69 6.03 -10.10 -0.14
C GLY A 69 6.21 -11.21 -1.18
N GLY A 70 5.55 -12.36 -0.99
CA GLY A 70 5.77 -13.57 -1.81
C GLY A 70 5.62 -13.38 -3.33
N ALA A 71 4.74 -12.47 -3.79
CA ALA A 71 4.59 -12.16 -5.22
C ALA A 71 5.86 -11.56 -5.84
N SER A 72 6.76 -10.97 -5.03
CA SER A 72 8.06 -10.48 -5.50
C SER A 72 9.05 -11.58 -5.89
N LEU A 73 8.83 -12.82 -5.43
CA LEU A 73 9.69 -13.97 -5.73
C LEU A 73 9.42 -14.58 -7.11
N ASN A 74 8.34 -14.17 -7.78
CA ASN A 74 8.03 -14.55 -9.15
C ASN A 74 8.19 -13.32 -10.05
N VAL A 75 9.11 -13.39 -11.02
CA VAL A 75 9.46 -12.26 -11.89
C VAL A 75 8.26 -11.74 -12.68
N GLU A 76 7.47 -12.63 -13.28
CA GLU A 76 6.31 -12.24 -14.09
C GLU A 76 5.24 -11.53 -13.24
N SER A 77 4.96 -12.06 -12.05
CA SER A 77 4.02 -11.46 -11.11
C SER A 77 4.52 -10.10 -10.62
N PHE A 78 5.80 -10.00 -10.25
CA PHE A 78 6.37 -8.75 -9.74
C PHE A 78 6.41 -7.66 -10.80
N VAL A 79 6.83 -7.98 -12.03
CA VAL A 79 6.81 -7.05 -13.16
C VAL A 79 5.39 -6.58 -13.45
N THR A 80 4.41 -7.49 -13.43
CA THR A 80 3.00 -7.14 -13.63
C THR A 80 2.53 -6.14 -12.56
N ILE A 81 2.84 -6.40 -11.28
CA ILE A 81 2.50 -5.48 -10.18
C ILE A 81 3.14 -4.10 -10.37
N VAL A 82 4.42 -4.06 -10.77
CA VAL A 82 5.13 -2.79 -11.03
C VAL A 82 4.50 -2.02 -12.18
N ASN A 83 4.18 -2.68 -13.30
CA ASN A 83 3.56 -2.05 -14.46
C ASN A 83 2.17 -1.48 -14.11
N LEU A 84 1.31 -2.29 -13.47
CA LEU A 84 -0.02 -1.85 -13.03
C LEU A 84 0.06 -0.69 -12.02
N SER A 85 1.11 -0.65 -11.20
CA SER A 85 1.36 0.46 -10.27
C SER A 85 1.76 1.74 -11.00
N GLY A 86 2.56 1.63 -12.07
CA GLY A 86 2.99 2.75 -12.90
C GLY A 86 1.84 3.41 -13.65
N GLU A 87 0.83 2.64 -14.06
CA GLU A 87 -0.36 3.15 -14.77
C GLU A 87 -1.27 4.03 -13.91
N ILE A 88 -1.29 3.85 -12.58
CA ILE A 88 -2.16 4.60 -11.66
C ILE A 88 -1.57 5.96 -11.25
N ASN A 89 -0.25 6.09 -11.31
CA ASN A 89 0.48 7.29 -10.90
C ASN A 89 0.82 8.24 -12.06
N LEU A 90 0.33 7.94 -13.27
CA LEU A 90 0.30 8.83 -14.44
C LEU A 90 -1.04 9.57 -14.50
#